data_AF-A0A382LWW7-F1
#
_entry.id   AF-A0A382LWW7-F1
#
_cell.length_a   1.000
_cell.length_b   1.000
_cell.length_c   1.000
_cell.angle_alpha   90.00
_cell.angle_beta   90.00
_cell.angle_gamma   90.00
#
_symmetry.space_group_name_H-M   'P 1'
#
loop_
_entity.id
_entity.type
_entity.pdbx_description
1 polymer ?
#
loop_
_entity_poly.entity_id
_entity_poly.type
_entity_poly.pdbx_seq_one_letter_code
_entity_poly.pdbx_strand_id
1 'polypeptide(L)'
;MNYVKELEIAKSVSREMGKIQLRNFRKNLKVIRKSTKDFVSNVDLECQNVSYELLKKEFEYEILSEEKKTQDEIGTELFWIIDPVDGTHNYISGLPNFGVSIALATKKEFLLGVIYLPY
;
A
#
# COMPACT_ATOMS: atom_id res chain seq x y z
N MET A 1 12.40 -18.20 10.48
CA MET A 1 10.98 -17.95 10.85
C MET A 1 10.12 -18.15 9.62
N ASN A 2 8.85 -18.54 9.76
CA ASN A 2 7.95 -18.70 8.62
C ASN A 2 6.80 -17.69 8.75
N TYR A 3 6.67 -16.78 7.78
CA TYR A 3 5.76 -15.63 7.79
C TYR A 3 4.41 -15.93 7.09
N VAL A 4 3.84 -17.11 7.32
CA VAL A 4 2.62 -17.57 6.62
C VAL A 4 1.42 -16.71 6.97
N LYS A 5 1.26 -16.36 8.25
CA LYS A 5 0.12 -15.53 8.70
C LYS A 5 0.20 -14.15 8.07
N GLU A 6 1.38 -13.55 8.10
CA GLU A 6 1.72 -12.25 7.51
C GLU A 6 1.42 -12.24 6.01
N LEU A 7 1.82 -13.28 5.30
CA LEU A 7 1.54 -13.43 3.87
C LEU A 7 0.04 -13.50 3.58
N GLU A 8 -0.71 -14.32 4.31
CA GLU A 8 -2.16 -14.46 4.09
C GLU A 8 -2.92 -13.18 4.45
N ILE A 9 -2.53 -12.48 5.51
CA ILE A 9 -3.09 -11.17 5.84
C ILE A 9 -2.74 -10.14 4.76
N ALA A 10 -1.49 -10.06 4.29
CA ALA A 10 -1.09 -9.14 3.23
C ALA A 10 -1.86 -9.41 1.91
N LYS A 11 -2.13 -10.67 1.57
CA LYS A 11 -2.97 -11.05 0.43
C LYS A 11 -4.44 -10.65 0.63
N SER A 12 -4.96 -10.69 1.85
CA SER A 12 -6.31 -10.19 2.15
C SER A 12 -6.39 -8.67 2.03
N VAL A 13 -5.44 -7.96 2.66
CA VAL A 13 -5.35 -6.49 2.66
C VAL A 13 -5.20 -5.94 1.24
N SER A 14 -4.30 -6.51 0.43
CA SER A 14 -4.10 -6.08 -0.97
C SER A 14 -5.36 -6.24 -1.83
N ARG A 15 -6.18 -7.27 -1.59
CA ARG A 15 -7.47 -7.44 -2.27
C ARG A 15 -8.49 -6.38 -1.86
N GLU A 16 -8.58 -6.03 -0.58
CA GLU A 16 -9.46 -4.95 -0.12
C GLU A 16 -9.05 -3.60 -0.71
N MET A 17 -7.75 -3.30 -0.75
CA MET A 17 -7.21 -2.11 -1.41
C MET A 17 -7.53 -2.12 -2.92
N GLY A 18 -7.38 -3.26 -3.60
CA GLY A 18 -7.72 -3.38 -5.01
C GLY A 18 -9.22 -3.15 -5.31
N LYS A 19 -10.13 -3.53 -4.40
CA LYS A 19 -11.56 -3.17 -4.52
C LYS A 19 -11.77 -1.66 -4.47
N ILE A 20 -11.04 -0.96 -3.60
CA ILE A 20 -11.08 0.51 -3.51
C ILE A 20 -10.54 1.14 -4.80
N GLN A 21 -9.43 0.63 -5.33
CA GLN A 21 -8.88 1.07 -6.61
C GLN A 21 -9.90 0.89 -7.74
N LEU A 22 -10.52 -0.29 -7.91
CA LEU A 22 -11.51 -0.54 -8.95
C LEU A 22 -12.78 0.30 -8.79
N ARG A 23 -13.25 0.50 -7.55
CA ARG A 23 -14.45 1.29 -7.28
C ARG A 23 -14.30 2.73 -7.76
N ASN A 24 -13.11 3.30 -7.60
CA ASN A 24 -12.79 4.70 -7.90
C ASN A 24 -12.18 4.91 -9.31
N PHE A 25 -11.68 3.85 -9.95
CA PHE A 25 -11.03 3.92 -11.26
C PHE A 25 -11.94 4.56 -12.32
N ARG A 26 -11.42 5.57 -13.04
CA ARG A 26 -12.13 6.38 -14.06
C ARG A 26 -13.38 7.14 -13.55
N LYS A 27 -13.52 7.33 -12.24
CA LYS A 27 -14.65 8.05 -11.63
C LYS A 27 -14.17 9.27 -10.84
N ASN A 28 -14.44 9.28 -9.53
CA ASN A 28 -14.24 10.40 -8.63
C ASN A 28 -12.78 10.49 -8.14
N LEU A 29 -11.84 10.68 -9.07
CA LEU A 29 -10.45 10.86 -8.72
C LEU A 29 -10.20 12.32 -8.33
N LYS A 30 -10.03 12.56 -7.03
CA LYS A 30 -9.54 13.83 -6.50
C LYS A 30 -8.03 13.71 -6.37
N VAL A 31 -7.32 14.32 -7.31
CA VAL A 31 -5.86 14.32 -7.34
C VAL A 31 -5.32 15.56 -6.63
N ILE A 32 -4.51 15.36 -5.60
CA ILE A 32 -3.72 16.38 -4.94
C ILE A 32 -2.28 16.23 -5.44
N ARG A 33 -1.77 17.28 -6.09
CA ARG A 33 -0.39 17.29 -6.58
C ARG A 33 0.56 17.57 -5.41
N LYS A 34 1.50 16.65 -5.14
CA LYS A 34 2.51 16.80 -4.09
C LYS A 34 3.82 17.38 -4.59
N SER A 35 4.22 17.00 -5.79
CA SER A 35 5.43 17.52 -6.43
C SER A 35 5.24 17.68 -7.94
N THR A 36 6.30 18.03 -8.67
CA THR A 36 6.23 18.10 -10.14
C THR A 36 5.85 16.76 -10.77
N LYS A 37 6.13 15.62 -10.11
CA LYS A 37 5.87 14.26 -10.59
C LYS A 37 5.01 13.38 -9.66
N ASP A 38 4.78 13.80 -8.42
CA ASP A 38 4.03 13.00 -7.44
C ASP A 38 2.60 13.49 -7.27
N PHE A 39 1.69 12.54 -7.31
CA PHE A 39 0.26 12.75 -7.15
C PHE A 39 -0.22 11.84 -6.04
N VAL A 40 -0.97 12.39 -5.08
CA VAL A 40 -1.75 11.57 -4.15
C VAL A 40 -3.21 11.75 -4.48
N SER A 41 -3.94 10.66 -4.50
CA SER A 41 -5.38 10.68 -4.71
C SER A 41 -6.14 10.36 -3.42
N ASN A 42 -7.43 10.63 -3.42
CA ASN A 42 -8.33 10.10 -2.40
C ASN A 42 -8.28 8.56 -2.29
N VAL A 43 -7.87 7.87 -3.36
CA VAL A 43 -7.73 6.41 -3.39
C VAL A 43 -6.53 5.98 -2.58
N ASP A 44 -5.39 6.67 -2.70
CA ASP A 44 -4.19 6.40 -1.91
C ASP A 44 -4.47 6.50 -0.41
N LEU A 45 -5.12 7.59 0.01
CA LEU A 45 -5.48 7.81 1.41
C LEU A 45 -6.46 6.76 1.93
N GLU A 46 -7.45 6.38 1.13
CA GLU A 46 -8.43 5.35 1.52
C GLU A 46 -7.78 3.97 1.65
N CYS A 47 -6.94 3.59 0.69
CA CYS A 47 -6.16 2.36 0.71
C CYS A 47 -5.18 2.32 1.89
N GLN A 48 -4.54 3.45 2.23
CA GLN A 48 -3.62 3.54 3.36
C GLN A 48 -4.37 3.43 4.71
N ASN A 49 -5.56 3.99 4.82
CA ASN A 49 -6.37 3.88 6.03
C ASN A 49 -6.84 2.44 6.26
N VAL A 50 -7.36 1.77 5.22
CA VAL A 50 -7.80 0.38 5.35
C VAL A 50 -6.64 -0.57 5.63
N SER A 51 -5.47 -0.35 5.01
CA SER A 51 -4.31 -1.20 5.27
C SER A 51 -3.81 -1.03 6.69
N TYR A 52 -3.76 0.20 7.20
CA TYR A 52 -3.41 0.47 8.59
C TYR A 52 -4.39 -0.20 9.56
N GLU A 53 -5.69 -0.06 9.33
CA GLU A 53 -6.72 -0.67 10.18
C GLU A 53 -6.60 -2.20 10.23
N LEU A 54 -6.45 -2.84 9.07
CA LEU A 54 -6.41 -4.30 8.97
C LEU A 54 -5.09 -4.88 9.52
N LEU A 55 -3.96 -4.24 9.23
CA LEU A 55 -2.66 -4.72 9.69
C LEU A 55 -2.46 -4.50 11.19
N LYS A 56 -2.89 -3.36 11.74
CA LYS A 56 -2.78 -3.06 13.18
C LYS A 56 -3.69 -3.94 14.06
N LYS A 57 -4.76 -4.52 13.50
CA LYS A 57 -5.59 -5.51 14.21
C LYS A 57 -4.84 -6.82 14.46
N GLU A 58 -3.92 -7.17 13.57
CA GLU A 58 -3.23 -8.47 13.58
C GLU A 58 -1.79 -8.38 14.11
N PHE A 59 -1.13 -7.24 13.94
CA PHE A 59 0.30 -7.06 14.22
C PHE A 59 0.59 -5.70 14.86
N GLU A 60 1.56 -5.66 15.77
CA GLU A 60 2.05 -4.40 16.36
C GLU A 60 3.08 -3.67 15.47
N TYR A 61 3.41 -4.23 14.31
CA TYR A 61 4.44 -3.71 13.40
C TYR A 61 4.14 -2.27 12.97
N GLU A 62 5.21 -1.52 12.70
CA GLU A 62 5.08 -0.21 12.07
C GLU A 62 4.82 -0.35 10.57
N ILE A 63 4.32 0.72 9.97
CA ILE A 63 4.03 0.79 8.54
C ILE A 63 4.79 1.97 7.96
N LEU A 64 5.79 1.66 7.13
CA LEU A 64 6.40 2.58 6.19
C LEU A 64 5.43 2.81 5.03
N SER A 65 5.13 4.06 4.77
CA SER A 65 4.40 4.51 3.59
C SER A 65 4.89 5.89 3.25
N GLU A 66 4.80 6.28 1.98
CA GLU A 66 5.28 7.58 1.48
C GLU A 66 4.77 8.78 2.30
N GLU A 67 3.69 8.60 3.06
CA GLU A 67 2.93 9.67 3.70
C GLU A 67 3.09 9.79 5.21
N LYS A 68 3.73 8.84 5.88
CA LYS A 68 3.72 8.81 7.36
C LYS A 68 5.08 8.68 8.01
N LYS A 69 6.00 7.90 7.45
CA LYS A 69 7.29 7.65 8.07
C LYS A 69 8.36 7.37 7.02
N THR A 70 9.55 7.92 7.27
CA THR A 70 10.80 7.53 6.63
C THR A 70 11.41 6.33 7.35
N GLN A 71 12.35 5.62 6.70
CA GLN A 71 12.98 4.42 7.27
C GLN A 71 13.68 4.70 8.61
N ASP A 72 14.22 5.90 8.79
CA ASP A 72 14.91 6.33 10.01
C ASP A 72 13.95 6.57 11.20
N GLU A 73 12.66 6.76 10.93
CA GLU A 73 11.61 6.94 11.94
C GLU A 73 10.98 5.63 12.41
N ILE A 74 11.46 4.49 11.89
CA ILE A 74 11.00 3.16 12.28
C ILE A 74 11.77 2.65 13.49
N GLY A 75 11.04 2.59 14.62
CA GLY A 75 11.56 2.09 15.89
C GLY A 75 11.52 0.56 16.02
N THR A 76 10.70 -0.12 15.21
CA THR A 76 10.53 -1.57 15.27
C THR A 76 11.51 -2.30 14.36
N GLU A 77 11.98 -3.48 14.77
CA GLU A 77 12.85 -4.33 13.94
C GLU A 77 12.13 -4.86 12.70
N LEU A 78 10.81 -5.04 12.80
CA LEU A 78 9.94 -5.59 11.76
C LEU A 78 8.85 -4.59 11.40
N PHE A 79 8.69 -4.30 10.11
CA PHE A 79 7.74 -3.30 9.63
C PHE A 79 7.20 -3.64 8.23
N TRP A 80 6.01 -3.11 7.95
CA TRP A 80 5.39 -3.18 6.64
C TRP A 80 5.83 -2.03 5.76
N ILE A 81 5.90 -2.25 4.45
CA ILE A 81 6.10 -1.23 3.43
C ILE A 81 4.91 -1.35 2.47
N ILE A 82 4.21 -0.25 2.22
CA ILE A 82 2.96 -0.28 1.45
C ILE A 82 2.96 0.84 0.40
N ASP A 83 2.75 0.46 -0.86
CA ASP A 83 2.38 1.34 -1.96
C ASP A 83 0.90 1.11 -2.31
N PRO A 84 0.02 2.08 -2.00
CA PRO A 84 -1.40 1.99 -2.29
C PRO A 84 -1.78 1.92 -3.77
N VAL A 85 -0.99 2.52 -4.66
CA VAL A 85 -1.25 2.60 -6.10
C VAL A 85 0.09 2.59 -6.86
N ASP A 86 0.67 1.40 -7.02
CA ASP A 86 1.80 1.25 -7.94
C ASP A 86 1.27 1.49 -9.37
N GLY A 87 1.92 2.40 -10.10
CA GLY A 87 1.45 2.89 -11.39
C GLY A 87 0.47 4.06 -11.31
N THR A 88 0.59 4.96 -10.33
CA THR A 88 -0.25 6.18 -10.17
C THR A 88 -0.49 6.94 -11.47
N HIS A 89 0.52 7.08 -12.34
CA HIS A 89 0.35 7.74 -13.64
C HIS A 89 -0.63 7.00 -14.56
N ASN A 90 -0.55 5.67 -14.61
CA ASN A 90 -1.47 4.82 -15.37
C ASN A 90 -2.88 4.92 -14.77
N TYR A 91 -2.99 4.85 -13.44
CA TYR A 91 -4.26 4.97 -12.74
C TYR A 91 -4.97 6.30 -13.04
N ILE A 92 -4.26 7.42 -12.92
CA ILE A 92 -4.75 8.77 -13.25
C ILE A 92 -5.12 8.87 -14.73
N SER A 93 -4.30 8.30 -15.62
CA SER A 93 -4.53 8.31 -17.06
C SER A 93 -5.64 7.34 -17.52
N GLY A 94 -6.24 6.59 -16.59
CA GLY A 94 -7.30 5.62 -16.90
C GLY A 94 -6.80 4.36 -17.61
N LEU A 95 -5.51 4.05 -17.54
CA LEU A 95 -4.90 2.83 -18.07
C LEU A 95 -4.95 1.71 -17.01
N PRO A 96 -5.32 0.47 -17.37
CA PRO A 96 -5.54 -0.61 -16.41
C PRO A 96 -4.27 -1.26 -15.81
N ASN A 97 -3.11 -0.64 -15.97
CA ASN A 97 -1.83 -1.18 -15.49
C ASN A 97 -1.43 -0.49 -14.19
N PHE A 98 -2.08 -0.89 -13.10
CA PHE A 98 -1.80 -0.42 -11.74
C PHE A 98 -2.08 -1.55 -10.74
N GLY A 99 -1.60 -1.38 -9.51
CA GLY A 99 -1.86 -2.36 -8.46
C GLY A 99 -1.52 -1.89 -7.07
N VAL A 100 -1.52 -2.84 -6.14
CA VAL A 100 -1.14 -2.65 -4.75
C VAL A 100 0.15 -3.42 -4.52
N SER A 101 1.11 -2.80 -3.82
CA SER A 101 2.34 -3.45 -3.38
C SER A 101 2.44 -3.42 -1.85
N ILE A 102 2.67 -4.57 -1.23
CA ILE A 102 2.88 -4.72 0.21
C ILE A 102 4.11 -5.60 0.44
N ALA A 103 5.05 -5.15 1.26
CA ALA A 103 6.19 -5.94 1.69
C ALA A 103 6.32 -5.96 3.22
N LEU A 104 6.85 -7.05 3.76
CA LEU A 104 7.34 -7.11 5.13
C LEU A 104 8.86 -7.06 5.10
N ALA A 105 9.46 -6.23 5.93
CA ALA A 105 10.90 -6.06 5.97
C ALA A 105 11.43 -5.88 7.39
N THR A 106 12.69 -6.20 7.56
CA THR A 106 13.51 -5.69 8.66
C THR A 106 14.38 -4.53 8.19
N LYS A 107 15.18 -3.95 9.08
CA LYS A 107 16.20 -2.97 8.68
C LYS A 107 17.29 -3.55 7.77
N LYS A 108 17.36 -4.88 7.60
CA LYS A 108 18.43 -5.57 6.86
C LYS A 108 17.94 -6.27 5.59
N GLU A 109 16.70 -6.75 5.57
CA GLU A 109 16.20 -7.59 4.47
C GLU A 109 14.69 -7.52 4.29
N PHE A 110 14.25 -7.82 3.07
CA PHE A 110 12.85 -8.07 2.74
C PHE A 110 12.51 -9.54 3.03
N LEU A 111 11.41 -9.77 3.73
CA LEU A 111 11.00 -11.09 4.21
C LEU A 111 9.91 -11.72 3.33
N LEU A 112 8.98 -10.89 2.83
CA LEU A 112 7.96 -11.27 1.85
C LEU A 112 7.45 -10.05 1.08
N GLY A 113 6.82 -10.31 -0.05
CA GLY A 113 6.15 -9.29 -0.87
C GLY A 113 4.86 -9.83 -1.50
N VAL A 114 3.88 -8.94 -1.64
CA VAL A 114 2.60 -9.18 -2.30
C VAL A 114 2.37 -8.06 -3.29
N ILE A 115 2.21 -8.44 -4.55
CA ILE A 115 1.74 -7.55 -5.62
C ILE A 115 0.36 -8.03 -6.02
N TYR A 116 -0.61 -7.13 -6.04
CA TYR A 116 -1.97 -7.41 -6.48
C TYR A 116 -2.37 -6.46 -7.60
N LEU A 117 -2.62 -7.01 -8.79
CA LEU A 117 -3.13 -6.30 -9.95
C LEU A 117 -4.65 -6.58 -10.02
N PRO A 118 -5.52 -5.59 -9.75
CA PRO A 118 -6.95 -5.84 -9.65
C PRO A 118 -7.70 -5.84 -10.99
N TYR A 119 -7.05 -5.40 -12.08
CA TYR A 119 -7.61 -5.38 -13.44
C TYR A 119 -7.12 -6.57 -14.28
#